data_AF-A0A140LJK5-F1
#
_entry.id   AF-A0A140LJK5-F1
#
_cell.length_a   1.000
_cell.length_b   1.000
_cell.length_c   1.000
_cell.angle_alpha   90.00
_cell.angle_beta   90.00
_cell.angle_gamma   90.00
#
_symmetry.space_group_name_H-M   'P 1'
#
loop_
_entity.id
_entity.type
_entity.pdbx_description
1 polymer ?
#
loop_
_entity_poly.entity_id
_entity_poly.type
_entity_poly.pdbx_seq_one_letter_code
_entity_poly.pdbx_strand_id
1 'polypeptide(L)'
;MATPDSLALFTGLGLSENKARETLKNEAHQILGSTIDKATGVLLYDLVSRLRDTRRRSFLVSYIANKKIHTGLQLSAALEYVRSHPQDPIDTKDFEQECGVGVVVTPEQIEEAVESTINKHQLQLLAERYRFNMGLLMGEARAALRWADGKMIKNEVDMQVLHLLGPKMEADLVKKPKVAKA
;
A
#
# COMPACT_ATOMS: atom_id res chain seq x y z
N MET A 1 -2.57 34.21 -1.65
CA MET A 1 -3.49 34.17 -2.81
C MET A 1 -3.06 33.03 -3.71
N ALA A 2 -3.93 32.05 -3.96
CA ALA A 2 -3.63 30.92 -4.84
C ALA A 2 -3.45 31.42 -6.29
N THR A 3 -2.28 31.21 -6.87
CA THR A 3 -2.03 31.58 -8.27
C THR A 3 -2.64 30.53 -9.21
N PRO A 4 -3.11 30.92 -10.42
CA PRO A 4 -3.63 30.00 -11.44
C PRO A 4 -2.68 28.84 -11.77
N ASP A 5 -1.37 29.08 -11.68
CA ASP A 5 -0.31 28.09 -11.92
C ASP A 5 -0.38 26.90 -10.96
N SER A 6 -0.84 27.12 -9.73
CA SER A 6 -0.82 26.08 -8.71
C SER A 6 -1.92 25.04 -8.91
N LEU A 7 -3.06 25.42 -9.51
CA LEU A 7 -4.12 24.48 -9.83
C LEU A 7 -3.67 23.55 -10.97
N ALA A 8 -3.04 24.12 -12.01
CA ALA A 8 -2.47 23.38 -13.13
C ALA A 8 -1.32 22.46 -12.70
N LEU A 9 -0.52 22.88 -11.72
CA LEU A 9 0.51 22.06 -11.10
C LEU A 9 -0.10 20.83 -10.42
N PHE A 10 -1.12 21.01 -9.57
CA PHE A 10 -1.76 19.89 -8.85
C PHE A 10 -2.54 18.94 -9.77
N THR A 11 -3.23 19.46 -10.79
CA THR A 11 -3.88 18.60 -11.80
C THR A 11 -2.87 17.89 -12.69
N GLY A 12 -1.74 18.54 -13.03
CA GLY A 12 -0.60 17.92 -13.72
C GLY A 12 0.06 16.80 -12.91
N LEU A 13 0.04 16.90 -11.58
CA LEU A 13 0.43 15.85 -10.62
C LEU A 13 -0.60 14.72 -10.51
N GLY A 14 -1.69 14.78 -11.27
CA GLY A 14 -2.71 13.74 -11.36
C GLY A 14 -3.75 13.73 -10.24
N LEU A 15 -3.87 14.83 -9.49
CA LEU A 15 -5.01 15.08 -8.61
C LEU A 15 -6.24 15.42 -9.46
N SER A 16 -7.43 15.00 -9.00
CA SER A 16 -8.67 15.51 -9.59
C SER A 16 -8.78 17.00 -9.33
N GLU A 17 -9.48 17.74 -10.19
CA GLU A 17 -9.64 19.19 -10.06
C GLU A 17 -10.21 19.61 -8.70
N ASN A 18 -11.15 18.83 -8.17
CA ASN A 18 -11.71 19.03 -6.83
C ASN A 18 -10.63 18.89 -5.74
N LYS A 19 -9.78 17.87 -5.85
CA LYS A 19 -8.72 17.59 -4.88
C LYS A 19 -7.60 18.63 -4.99
N ALA A 20 -7.24 19.05 -6.20
CA ALA A 20 -6.32 20.15 -6.45
C ALA A 20 -6.81 21.48 -5.83
N ARG A 21 -8.11 21.79 -5.94
CA ARG A 21 -8.71 22.97 -5.28
C ARG A 21 -8.67 22.91 -3.76
N GLU A 22 -8.82 21.72 -3.16
CA GLU A 22 -8.60 21.52 -1.73
C GLU A 22 -7.14 21.70 -1.35
N THR A 23 -6.19 21.21 -2.17
CA THR A 23 -4.74 21.40 -1.94
C THR A 23 -4.32 22.86 -1.93
N LEU A 24 -4.92 23.69 -2.80
CA LEU A 24 -4.66 25.13 -2.86
C LEU A 24 -5.04 25.88 -1.59
N LYS A 25 -5.93 25.32 -0.77
CA LYS A 25 -6.29 25.89 0.53
C LYS A 25 -5.25 25.60 1.62
N ASN A 26 -4.32 24.65 1.39
CA ASN A 26 -3.44 24.07 2.42
C ASN A 26 -1.92 24.35 2.22
N GLU A 27 -1.51 25.48 1.63
CA GLU A 27 -0.09 25.94 1.59
C GLU A 27 0.95 24.92 1.06
N ALA A 28 0.61 24.19 -0.01
CA ALA A 28 1.48 23.17 -0.61
C ALA A 28 2.47 23.70 -1.68
N HIS A 29 2.62 25.03 -1.84
CA HIS A 29 3.26 25.64 -3.01
C HIS A 29 4.80 25.56 -3.08
N GLN A 30 5.48 25.31 -1.96
CA GLN A 30 6.89 25.70 -1.84
C GLN A 30 7.93 24.64 -2.23
N ILE A 31 7.52 23.46 -2.73
CA ILE A 31 8.41 22.26 -2.78
C ILE A 31 8.71 21.77 -4.21
N LEU A 32 7.99 22.25 -5.22
CA LEU A 32 7.90 21.55 -6.51
C LEU A 32 8.90 22.14 -7.52
N GLY A 33 10.19 21.82 -7.37
CA GLY A 33 11.24 22.03 -8.37
C GLY A 33 11.62 20.70 -9.01
N SER A 34 11.51 20.61 -10.35
CA SER A 34 11.63 19.43 -11.24
C SER A 34 10.31 18.67 -11.50
N THR A 35 10.25 18.04 -12.68
CA THR A 35 9.09 17.35 -13.25
C THR A 35 8.71 16.14 -12.39
N ILE A 36 7.81 16.35 -11.43
CA ILE A 36 7.36 15.31 -10.51
C ILE A 36 6.35 14.41 -11.22
N ASP A 37 6.61 13.10 -11.21
CA ASP A 37 5.66 12.13 -11.76
C ASP A 37 4.40 12.02 -10.90
N LYS A 38 3.31 11.59 -11.52
CA LYS A 38 1.99 11.47 -10.89
C LYS A 38 2.00 10.66 -9.60
N ALA A 39 2.77 9.57 -9.51
CA ALA A 39 2.79 8.75 -8.31
C ALA A 39 3.43 9.49 -7.13
N THR A 40 4.54 10.20 -7.38
CA THR A 40 5.17 11.08 -6.39
C THR A 40 4.25 12.22 -5.99
N GLY A 41 3.56 12.85 -6.94
CA GLY A 41 2.60 13.92 -6.68
C GLY A 41 1.47 13.50 -5.74
N VAL A 42 0.91 12.30 -5.95
CA VAL A 42 -0.12 11.72 -5.07
C VAL A 42 0.41 11.50 -3.64
N LEU A 43 1.64 11.00 -3.48
CA LEU A 43 2.24 10.79 -2.17
C LEU A 43 2.57 12.10 -1.44
N LEU A 44 3.07 13.10 -2.16
CA LEU A 44 3.32 14.43 -1.60
C LEU A 44 2.03 15.10 -1.15
N TYR A 45 0.94 14.96 -1.92
CA TYR A 45 -0.37 15.41 -1.50
C TYR A 45 -0.86 14.68 -0.24
N ASP A 46 -0.77 13.34 -0.21
CA ASP A 46 -1.20 12.54 0.94
C ASP A 46 -0.41 12.93 2.21
N LEU A 47 0.91 13.11 2.07
CA LEU A 47 1.77 13.62 3.14
C LEU A 47 1.26 14.96 3.69
N VAL A 48 1.05 15.96 2.83
CA VAL A 48 0.60 17.28 3.27
C VAL A 48 -0.77 17.22 3.93
N SER A 49 -1.68 16.39 3.43
CA SER A 49 -3.03 16.25 3.99
C SER A 49 -3.08 15.58 5.36
N ARG A 50 -2.08 14.76 5.71
CA ARG A 50 -2.08 13.93 6.93
C ARG A 50 -1.04 14.34 7.97
N LEU A 51 0.03 15.03 7.57
CA LEU A 51 1.12 15.40 8.45
C LEU A 51 0.68 16.53 9.40
N ARG A 52 0.75 16.24 10.70
CA ARG A 52 0.47 17.23 11.75
C ARG A 52 1.71 18.00 12.20
N ASP A 53 2.86 17.33 12.27
CA ASP A 53 4.12 17.95 12.67
C ASP A 53 4.83 18.55 11.46
N THR A 54 4.65 19.85 11.24
CA THR A 54 5.21 20.57 10.10
C THR A 54 6.74 20.61 10.11
N ARG A 55 7.39 20.45 11.27
CA ARG A 55 8.86 20.40 11.40
C ARG A 55 9.46 19.20 10.63
N ARG A 56 8.66 18.15 10.47
CA ARG A 56 9.04 16.87 9.84
C ARG A 56 8.79 16.85 8.33
N ARG A 57 8.16 17.90 7.79
CA ARG A 57 7.76 18.00 6.39
C ARG A 57 8.95 17.88 5.44
N SER A 58 10.00 18.68 5.63
CA SER A 58 11.18 18.67 4.75
C SER A 58 11.88 17.31 4.75
N PHE A 59 11.96 16.67 5.93
CA PHE A 59 12.49 15.32 6.07
C PHE A 59 11.71 14.30 5.23
N LEU A 60 10.39 14.18 5.44
CA LEU A 60 9.56 13.21 4.72
C LEU A 60 9.46 13.49 3.20
N VAL A 61 9.42 14.76 2.81
CA VAL A 61 9.46 15.18 1.40
C VAL A 61 10.72 14.68 0.73
N SER A 62 11.88 14.77 1.38
CA SER A 62 13.14 14.29 0.82
C SER A 62 13.12 12.77 0.56
N TYR A 63 12.46 11.99 1.42
CA TYR A 63 12.31 10.54 1.24
C TYR A 63 11.41 10.20 0.05
N ILE A 64 10.34 10.96 -0.15
CA ILE A 64 9.41 10.77 -1.28
C ILE A 64 10.06 11.21 -2.60
N ALA A 65 10.71 12.38 -2.61
CA ALA A 65 11.41 12.91 -3.77
C ALA A 65 12.53 11.99 -4.26
N ASN A 66 13.27 11.39 -3.33
CA ASN A 66 14.32 10.40 -3.62
C ASN A 66 13.80 8.97 -3.83
N LYS A 67 12.48 8.77 -3.91
CA LYS A 67 11.83 7.45 -4.12
C LYS A 67 12.12 6.39 -3.05
N LYS A 68 12.70 6.77 -1.92
CA LYS A 68 12.87 5.88 -0.76
C LYS A 68 11.52 5.47 -0.18
N ILE A 69 10.57 6.40 -0.15
CA ILE A 69 9.16 6.15 0.12
C ILE A 69 8.41 6.34 -1.20
N HIS A 70 7.86 5.27 -1.75
CA HIS A 70 7.20 5.29 -3.05
C HIS A 70 5.84 4.56 -3.04
N THR A 71 5.39 4.07 -1.88
CA THR A 71 4.06 3.48 -1.71
C THR A 71 3.26 4.17 -0.61
N GLY A 72 1.93 4.12 -0.69
CA GLY A 72 1.05 4.67 0.35
C GLY A 72 1.18 3.95 1.69
N LEU A 73 1.61 2.67 1.68
CA LEU A 73 1.87 1.90 2.89
C LEU A 73 3.12 2.40 3.62
N GLN A 74 4.23 2.60 2.89
CA GLN A 74 5.45 3.19 3.43
C GLN A 74 5.20 4.60 3.97
N LEU A 75 4.43 5.43 3.25
CA LEU A 75 4.06 6.76 3.74
C LEU A 75 3.22 6.70 5.03
N SER A 76 2.28 5.75 5.11
CA SER A 76 1.48 5.57 6.33
C SER A 76 2.34 5.12 7.51
N ALA A 77 3.32 4.25 7.30
CA ALA A 77 4.28 3.85 8.32
C ALA A 77 5.17 5.04 8.75
N ALA A 78 5.63 5.86 7.80
CA ALA A 78 6.44 7.05 8.10
C ALA A 78 5.68 8.09 8.92
N LEU A 79 4.40 8.33 8.59
CA LEU A 79 3.53 9.21 9.36
C LEU A 79 3.30 8.67 10.79
N GLU A 80 3.14 7.36 10.94
CA GLU A 80 3.00 6.71 12.24
C GLU A 80 4.28 6.83 13.08
N TYR A 81 5.43 6.57 12.46
CA TYR A 81 6.73 6.67 13.10
C TYR A 81 6.98 8.07 13.63
N VAL A 82 6.79 9.09 12.80
CA VAL A 82 6.99 10.49 13.19
C VAL A 82 6.03 10.90 14.31
N ARG A 83 4.80 10.38 14.31
CA ARG A 83 3.82 10.63 15.37
C ARG A 83 4.22 10.00 16.71
N SER A 84 4.80 8.80 16.68
CA SER A 84 5.27 8.08 17.88
C SER A 84 6.64 8.55 18.38
N HIS A 85 7.41 9.25 17.54
CA HIS A 85 8.75 9.77 17.84
C HIS A 85 8.81 11.31 17.74
N PRO A 86 8.23 12.05 18.70
CA PRO A 86 8.14 13.50 18.65
C PRO A 86 9.48 14.22 18.91
N GLN A 87 10.49 13.51 19.43
CA GLN A 87 11.78 14.08 19.82
C GLN A 87 12.79 14.10 18.68
N ASP A 88 13.69 15.08 18.73
CA ASP A 88 14.83 15.20 17.82
C ASP A 88 16.12 14.69 18.48
N PRO A 89 17.08 14.15 17.70
CA PRO A 89 16.98 13.86 16.27
C PRO A 89 16.19 12.57 15.98
N ILE A 90 15.62 12.43 14.78
CA ILE A 90 15.11 11.14 14.30
C ILE A 90 16.29 10.18 14.12
N ASP A 91 16.16 8.98 14.67
CA ASP A 91 17.03 7.87 14.27
C ASP A 91 16.68 7.45 12.84
N THR A 92 17.55 7.84 11.90
CA THR A 92 17.36 7.56 10.47
C THR A 92 17.34 6.07 10.17
N LYS A 93 18.11 5.24 10.89
CA LYS A 93 18.19 3.80 10.61
C LYS A 93 16.92 3.10 11.06
N ASP A 94 16.47 3.41 12.27
CA ASP A 94 15.23 2.87 12.82
C ASP A 94 14.02 3.32 11.98
N PHE A 95 13.98 4.60 11.58
CA PHE A 95 12.97 5.13 10.66
C PHE A 95 12.95 4.38 9.32
N GLU A 96 14.11 4.20 8.68
CA GLU A 96 14.20 3.50 7.39
C GLU A 96 13.72 2.06 7.51
N GLN A 97 14.09 1.36 8.59
CA GLN A 97 13.66 0.00 8.87
C GLN A 97 12.14 -0.10 9.07
N GLU A 98 11.57 0.73 9.95
CA GLU A 98 10.13 0.72 10.27
C GLU A 98 9.25 1.16 9.09
N CYS A 99 9.81 1.95 8.18
CA CYS A 99 9.13 2.40 6.97
C CYS A 99 9.35 1.47 5.77
N GLY A 100 10.12 0.39 5.90
CA GLY A 100 10.42 -0.52 4.80
C GLY A 100 11.20 0.15 3.66
N VAL A 101 12.06 1.11 3.97
CA VAL A 101 12.93 1.75 3.00
C VAL A 101 13.99 0.75 2.55
N GLY A 102 14.16 0.60 1.23
CA GLY A 102 15.10 -0.36 0.66
C GLY A 102 14.65 -1.83 0.73
N VAL A 103 13.49 -2.13 1.33
CA VAL A 103 12.92 -3.47 1.31
C VAL A 103 12.35 -3.76 -0.08
N VAL A 104 12.88 -4.80 -0.72
CA VAL A 104 12.38 -5.33 -1.99
C VAL A 104 11.90 -6.74 -1.74
N VAL A 105 10.61 -6.99 -2.00
CA VAL A 105 10.05 -8.34 -1.91
C VAL A 105 10.16 -9.00 -3.28
N THR A 106 10.82 -10.15 -3.35
CA THR A 106 11.04 -10.87 -4.61
C THR A 106 9.86 -11.79 -4.96
N PRO A 107 9.71 -12.19 -6.24
CA PRO A 107 8.69 -13.17 -6.63
C PRO A 107 8.79 -14.47 -5.84
N GLU A 108 10.00 -14.96 -5.58
CA GLU A 108 10.26 -16.21 -4.86
C GLU A 108 9.78 -16.12 -3.41
N GLN A 109 9.99 -14.98 -2.74
CA GLN A 109 9.47 -14.75 -1.39
C GLN A 109 7.94 -14.75 -1.36
N ILE A 110 7.29 -14.23 -2.42
CA ILE A 110 5.83 -14.26 -2.55
C ILE A 110 5.34 -15.69 -2.77
N GLU A 111 5.98 -16.44 -3.67
CA GLU A 111 5.69 -17.85 -3.94
C GLU A 111 5.77 -18.68 -2.66
N GLU A 112 6.87 -18.61 -1.92
CA GLU A 112 7.09 -19.35 -0.66
C GLU A 112 6.06 -18.96 0.42
N ALA A 113 5.74 -17.67 0.56
CA ALA A 113 4.76 -17.22 1.54
C ALA A 113 3.34 -17.68 1.20
N VAL A 114 2.98 -17.65 -0.09
CA VAL A 114 1.69 -18.14 -0.57
C VAL A 114 1.61 -19.66 -0.41
N GLU A 115 2.65 -20.40 -0.78
CA GLU A 115 2.73 -21.85 -0.63
C GLU A 115 2.56 -22.26 0.83
N SER A 116 3.32 -21.61 1.74
CA SER A 116 3.20 -21.83 3.18
C SER A 116 1.77 -21.60 3.68
N THR A 117 1.11 -20.57 3.16
CA THR A 117 -0.28 -20.23 3.52
C THR A 117 -1.27 -21.26 2.99
N ILE A 118 -1.09 -21.73 1.75
CA ILE A 118 -1.93 -22.77 1.16
C ILE A 118 -1.75 -24.09 1.91
N ASN A 119 -0.52 -24.48 2.24
CA ASN A 119 -0.23 -25.70 2.98
C ASN A 119 -0.89 -25.73 4.36
N LYS A 120 -0.94 -24.59 5.07
CA LYS A 120 -1.66 -24.46 6.35
C LYS A 120 -3.16 -24.76 6.22
N HIS A 121 -3.76 -24.39 5.10
CA HIS A 121 -5.20 -24.51 4.85
C HIS A 121 -5.57 -25.64 3.88
N GLN A 122 -4.61 -26.47 3.47
CA GLN A 122 -4.74 -27.39 2.33
C GLN A 122 -5.94 -28.33 2.46
N LEU A 123 -6.16 -28.92 3.64
CA LEU A 123 -7.28 -29.84 3.88
C LEU A 123 -8.64 -29.15 3.69
N GLN A 124 -8.80 -27.94 4.21
CA GLN A 124 -10.02 -27.16 4.05
C GLN A 124 -10.18 -26.67 2.61
N LEU A 125 -9.07 -26.26 1.98
CA LEU A 125 -9.07 -25.81 0.60
C LEU A 125 -9.51 -26.91 -0.36
N LEU A 126 -9.04 -28.15 -0.17
CA LEU A 126 -9.44 -29.29 -0.99
C LEU A 126 -10.92 -29.67 -0.76
N ALA A 127 -11.39 -29.61 0.48
CA ALA A 127 -12.78 -29.95 0.82
C ALA A 127 -13.78 -28.91 0.31
N GLU A 128 -13.46 -27.62 0.44
CA GLU A 128 -14.36 -26.52 0.07
C GLU A 128 -14.13 -25.99 -1.35
N ARG A 129 -13.00 -26.35 -1.96
CA ARG A 129 -12.55 -25.86 -3.27
C ARG A 129 -12.65 -24.34 -3.36
N TYR A 130 -13.26 -23.83 -4.43
CA TYR A 130 -13.41 -22.39 -4.65
C TYR A 130 -14.48 -21.71 -3.78
N ARG A 131 -15.19 -22.48 -2.94
CA ARG A 131 -16.06 -21.92 -1.89
C ARG A 131 -15.29 -21.54 -0.63
N PHE A 132 -14.00 -21.88 -0.55
CA PHE A 132 -13.11 -21.44 0.50
C PHE A 132 -12.96 -19.91 0.49
N ASN A 133 -12.72 -19.32 1.67
CA ASN A 133 -12.46 -17.89 1.78
C ASN A 133 -11.04 -17.55 1.28
N MET A 134 -10.88 -17.34 -0.03
CA MET A 134 -9.60 -16.93 -0.62
C MET A 134 -9.06 -15.60 -0.05
N GLY A 135 -9.93 -14.78 0.55
CA GLY A 135 -9.53 -13.58 1.28
C GLY A 135 -8.61 -13.87 2.47
N LEU A 136 -8.74 -15.05 3.08
CA LEU A 136 -7.87 -15.49 4.18
C LEU A 136 -6.44 -15.71 3.69
N LEU A 137 -6.25 -16.40 2.56
CA LEU A 137 -4.92 -16.66 1.99
C LEU A 137 -4.18 -15.36 1.65
N MET A 138 -4.88 -14.43 0.99
CA MET A 138 -4.32 -13.12 0.66
C MET A 138 -3.99 -12.30 1.92
N GLY A 139 -4.83 -12.40 2.96
CA GLY A 139 -4.62 -11.71 4.23
C GLY A 139 -3.38 -12.20 4.97
N GLU A 140 -3.22 -13.52 5.09
CA GLU A 140 -2.07 -14.15 5.74
C GLU A 140 -0.77 -13.91 4.96
N ALA A 141 -0.77 -14.06 3.64
CA ALA A 141 0.40 -13.77 2.81
C ALA A 141 0.83 -12.29 2.91
N ARG A 142 -0.13 -11.35 2.95
CA ARG A 142 0.15 -9.92 3.14
C ARG A 142 0.69 -9.62 4.55
N ALA A 143 0.23 -10.35 5.57
CA ALA A 143 0.75 -10.19 6.92
C ALA A 143 2.22 -10.65 7.01
N ALA A 144 2.58 -11.73 6.31
CA ALA A 144 3.96 -12.20 6.21
C ALA A 144 4.85 -11.25 5.39
N LEU A 145 4.31 -10.69 4.31
CA LEU A 145 5.04 -9.83 3.38
C LEU A 145 4.47 -8.41 3.38
N ARG A 146 4.65 -7.70 4.50
CA ARG A 146 4.09 -6.36 4.73
C ARG A 146 4.30 -5.40 3.56
N TRP A 147 5.48 -5.41 2.96
CA TRP A 147 5.89 -4.46 1.91
C TRP A 147 5.68 -4.96 0.47
N ALA A 148 5.08 -6.13 0.29
CA ALA A 148 4.85 -6.70 -1.03
C ALA A 148 3.70 -6.02 -1.78
N ASP A 149 3.75 -6.07 -3.11
CA ASP A 149 2.64 -5.67 -3.96
C ASP A 149 1.47 -6.65 -3.79
N GLY A 150 0.34 -6.12 -3.31
CA GLY A 150 -0.88 -6.91 -3.11
C GLY A 150 -1.42 -7.55 -4.40
N LYS A 151 -1.14 -6.98 -5.57
CA LYS A 151 -1.50 -7.57 -6.87
C LYS A 151 -0.63 -8.79 -7.17
N MET A 152 0.66 -8.74 -6.84
CA MET A 152 1.58 -9.86 -7.01
C MET A 152 1.18 -11.02 -6.09
N ILE A 153 0.89 -10.74 -4.81
CA ILE A 153 0.35 -11.74 -3.87
C ILE A 153 -0.94 -12.37 -4.43
N LYS A 154 -1.88 -11.55 -4.91
CA LYS A 154 -3.14 -12.05 -5.45
C LYS A 154 -2.93 -12.98 -6.64
N ASN A 155 -2.08 -12.57 -7.59
CA ASN A 155 -1.81 -13.37 -8.78
C ASN A 155 -1.20 -14.72 -8.42
N GLU A 156 -0.27 -14.72 -7.45
CA GLU A 156 0.38 -15.95 -6.97
C GLU A 156 -0.62 -16.88 -6.27
N VAL A 157 -1.47 -16.34 -5.38
CA VAL A 157 -2.55 -17.10 -4.76
C VAL A 157 -3.48 -17.71 -5.81
N ASP A 158 -3.93 -16.91 -6.79
CA ASP A 158 -4.83 -17.38 -7.84
C ASP A 158 -4.16 -18.52 -8.67
N MET A 159 -2.85 -18.43 -8.93
CA MET A 159 -2.09 -19.44 -9.68
C MET A 159 -1.91 -20.74 -8.90
N GLN A 160 -1.41 -20.70 -7.67
CA GLN A 160 -1.21 -21.90 -6.87
C GLN A 160 -2.52 -22.60 -6.50
N VAL A 161 -3.58 -21.84 -6.22
CA VAL A 161 -4.93 -22.40 -5.99
C VAL A 161 -5.45 -23.08 -7.25
N LEU A 162 -5.23 -22.49 -8.44
CA LEU A 162 -5.59 -23.14 -9.70
C LEU A 162 -4.81 -24.44 -9.92
N HIS A 163 -3.51 -24.47 -9.61
CA HIS A 163 -2.72 -25.70 -9.68
C HIS A 163 -3.21 -26.78 -8.72
N LEU A 164 -3.59 -26.40 -7.48
CA LEU A 164 -4.04 -27.35 -6.47
C LEU A 164 -5.47 -27.86 -6.72
N LEU A 165 -6.39 -26.98 -7.14
CA LEU A 165 -7.80 -27.33 -7.28
C LEU A 165 -8.18 -27.72 -8.72
N GLY A 166 -7.43 -27.30 -9.73
CA GLY A 166 -7.87 -27.32 -11.12
C GLY A 166 -8.97 -26.28 -11.41
N PRO A 167 -9.54 -26.24 -12.62
CA PRO A 167 -10.51 -25.23 -13.01
C PRO A 167 -11.80 -25.26 -12.15
N LYS A 168 -12.49 -24.11 -12.10
CA LYS A 168 -13.80 -24.00 -11.46
C LYS A 168 -14.84 -24.85 -12.18
N MET A 169 -15.66 -25.54 -11.40
CA MET A 169 -16.79 -26.34 -11.88
C MET A 169 -18.12 -25.75 -11.44
N GLU A 170 -19.24 -26.20 -12.02
CA GLU A 170 -20.58 -25.72 -11.65
C GLU A 170 -20.88 -25.87 -10.14
N ALA A 171 -20.40 -26.95 -9.53
CA ALA A 171 -20.49 -27.16 -8.09
C ALA A 171 -19.87 -26.01 -7.29
N ASP A 172 -18.79 -25.39 -7.78
CA ASP A 172 -18.11 -24.29 -7.07
C ASP A 172 -18.94 -22.98 -7.07
N LEU A 173 -19.90 -22.84 -7.99
CA LEU A 173 -20.72 -21.64 -8.14
C LEU A 173 -21.90 -21.60 -7.15
N VAL A 174 -22.22 -22.73 -6.52
CA VAL A 174 -23.27 -22.81 -5.51
C VAL A 174 -22.80 -22.09 -4.26
N LYS A 175 -23.47 -20.97 -3.94
CA LYS A 175 -23.16 -20.18 -2.73
C LYS A 175 -23.40 -21.02 -1.48
N LYS A 176 -22.48 -20.94 -0.51
CA LYS A 176 -22.71 -21.53 0.83
C LYS A 176 -24.03 -20.97 1.40
N PRO A 177 -24.89 -21.80 2.01
CA PRO A 177 -26.05 -21.32 2.75
C PRO A 177 -25.60 -20.28 3.78
N LYS A 178 -26.25 -19.11 3.82
CA LYS A 178 -25.94 -18.11 4.85
C LYS A 178 -26.30 -18.72 6.20
N VAL A 179 -25.30 -18.93 7.05
CA VAL A 179 -25.54 -19.27 8.45
C VAL A 179 -26.27 -18.07 9.07
N ALA A 180 -27.49 -18.29 9.55
CA ALA A 180 -28.23 -17.25 10.26
C ALA A 180 -27.39 -16.83 11.47
N LYS A 181 -27.12 -15.53 11.60
CA LYS A 181 -26.46 -14.99 12.79
C LYS A 181 -27.37 -15.28 13.98
N ALA A 182 -26.87 -16.09 14.92
CA ALA A 182 -27.42 -16.18 16.27
C ALA A 182 -27.08 -14.90 17.05
#